data_AF-A0A1F3ST68-F1
#
_entry.id   AF-A0A1F3ST68-F1
#
_cell.length_a   1.000
_cell.length_b   1.000
_cell.length_c   1.000
_cell.angle_alpha   90.00
_cell.angle_beta   90.00
_cell.angle_gamma   90.00
#
_symmetry.space_group_name_H-M   'P 1'
#
loop_
_entity.id
_entity.type
_entity.pdbx_description
1 polymer ?
#
loop_
_entity_poly.entity_id
_entity_poly.type
_entity_poly.pdbx_seq_one_letter_code
_entity_poly.pdbx_strand_id
1 'polypeptide(L)'
;MGGSMNLKNLKNEVLVQNTKNLIKEENRILANVLAHFQEIETRKLYLELGYGSLFLFAVKELGYKEASAQRRIEAMRFLKKTPEARPMVEKGELNLSNLSLLERVSREAQATHAQSVAALNLIQEEQTSVAEVENKLRGYFKLESKKRVVKIEMDEETYQLWLATKAKLGEAKDASAIKKLCESQVERPQKKVRQAATTRTAGVVLRRELLKQAGHQCQYVGQNGRRCENRHFLQADHKVPYFLGGKTVPQNMRVLCQQHNVHAYQKLKEEKIF
;
A
#
# COMPACT_ATOMS: atom_id res chain seq x y z
N MET A 1 -15.70 8.39 -49.46
CA MET A 1 -14.46 8.81 -50.14
C MET A 1 -13.28 8.58 -49.20
N GLY A 2 -12.68 7.38 -49.23
CA GLY A 2 -11.47 7.08 -48.46
C GLY A 2 -10.25 7.22 -49.37
N GLY A 3 -9.77 8.45 -49.55
CA GLY A 3 -8.54 8.70 -50.29
C GLY A 3 -7.36 8.16 -49.48
N SER A 4 -6.65 7.17 -50.01
CA SER A 4 -5.39 6.68 -49.46
C SER A 4 -4.41 7.84 -49.29
N MET A 5 -4.20 8.32 -48.06
CA MET A 5 -3.22 9.37 -47.77
C MET A 5 -1.81 8.85 -48.05
N ASN A 6 -1.11 9.45 -49.02
CA ASN A 6 0.29 9.14 -49.28
C ASN A 6 1.20 9.92 -48.32
N LEU A 7 1.61 9.26 -47.23
CA LEU A 7 2.44 9.85 -46.17
C LEU A 7 3.94 9.87 -46.50
N LYS A 8 4.39 9.13 -47.54
CA LYS A 8 5.82 8.89 -47.83
C LYS A 8 6.59 10.15 -48.23
N ASN A 9 5.88 11.19 -48.69
CA ASN A 9 6.49 12.42 -49.20
C ASN A 9 6.49 13.56 -48.16
N LEU A 10 6.01 13.31 -46.93
CA LEU A 10 5.96 14.33 -45.89
C LEU A 10 7.29 14.40 -45.12
N LYS A 11 7.74 15.63 -44.82
CA LYS A 11 8.81 15.84 -43.85
C LYS A 11 8.37 15.39 -42.46
N ASN A 12 9.30 14.87 -41.66
CA ASN A 12 9.02 14.35 -40.31
C ASN A 12 8.26 15.35 -39.43
N GLU A 13 8.67 16.62 -39.43
CA GLU A 13 8.02 17.69 -38.65
C GLU A 13 6.56 17.93 -39.08
N VAL A 14 6.32 17.94 -40.40
CA VAL A 14 4.98 18.12 -40.97
C VAL A 14 4.10 16.91 -40.66
N LEU A 15 4.65 15.70 -40.75
CA LEU A 15 3.93 14.47 -40.39
C LEU A 15 3.50 14.49 -38.92
N VAL A 16 4.39 14.88 -38.00
CA VAL A 16 4.08 14.99 -36.58
C VAL A 16 3.02 16.08 -36.33
N GLN A 17 3.15 17.25 -36.97
CA GLN A 17 2.19 18.33 -36.79
C GLN A 17 0.80 17.97 -37.34
N ASN A 18 0.74 17.33 -38.51
CA ASN A 18 -0.51 16.83 -39.08
C ASN A 18 -1.16 15.81 -38.16
N THR A 19 -0.37 14.89 -37.58
CA THR A 19 -0.86 13.91 -36.61
C THR A 19 -1.45 14.59 -35.36
N LYS A 20 -0.77 15.62 -34.81
CA LYS A 20 -1.30 16.40 -33.68
C LYS A 20 -2.63 17.08 -34.00
N ASN A 21 -2.78 17.61 -35.22
CA ASN A 21 -4.03 18.23 -35.66
C ASN A 21 -5.15 17.20 -35.82
N LEU A 22 -4.85 16.04 -36.40
CA LEU A 22 -5.80 14.92 -36.51
C LEU A 22 -6.27 14.44 -35.14
N ILE A 23 -5.40 14.37 -34.12
CA ILE A 23 -5.78 14.02 -32.75
C ILE A 23 -6.74 15.05 -32.15
N LYS A 24 -6.54 16.35 -32.41
CA LYS A 24 -7.48 17.39 -31.95
C LYS A 24 -8.86 17.22 -32.59
N GLU A 25 -8.90 16.92 -33.89
CA GLU A 25 -10.15 16.63 -34.59
C GLU A 25 -10.79 15.33 -34.10
N GLU A 26 -10.01 14.28 -33.83
CA GLU A 26 -10.50 13.04 -33.23
C GLU A 26 -11.19 13.31 -31.88
N ASN A 27 -10.57 14.10 -31.01
CA ASN A 27 -11.14 14.48 -29.71
C ASN A 27 -12.44 15.27 -29.84
N ARG A 28 -12.52 16.20 -30.81
CA ARG A 28 -13.76 16.95 -31.11
C ARG A 28 -14.86 16.02 -31.64
N ILE A 29 -14.52 15.11 -32.54
CA ILE A 29 -15.46 14.11 -33.07
C ILE A 29 -15.96 13.22 -31.93
N LEU A 30 -15.08 12.78 -31.03
CA LEU A 30 -15.46 11.99 -29.87
C LEU A 30 -16.47 12.74 -28.99
N ALA A 31 -16.20 14.00 -28.64
CA ALA A 31 -17.13 14.82 -27.86
C ALA A 31 -18.51 14.95 -28.53
N ASN A 32 -18.53 15.13 -29.86
CA ASN A 32 -19.77 15.16 -30.64
C ASN A 32 -20.49 13.81 -30.63
N VAL A 33 -19.78 12.69 -30.81
CA VAL A 33 -20.36 11.34 -30.72
C VAL A 33 -21.02 11.14 -29.36
N LEU A 34 -20.39 11.56 -28.26
CA LEU A 34 -20.97 11.44 -26.92
C LEU A 34 -22.21 12.33 -26.75
N ALA A 35 -22.22 13.53 -27.32
CA ALA A 35 -23.41 14.40 -27.33
C ALA A 35 -24.58 13.78 -28.11
N HIS A 36 -24.31 13.13 -29.25
CA HIS A 36 -25.33 12.39 -30.00
C HIS A 36 -25.85 11.19 -29.21
N PHE A 37 -24.97 10.44 -28.53
CA PHE A 37 -25.40 9.35 -27.63
C PHE A 37 -26.32 9.87 -26.52
N GLN A 38 -26.04 11.05 -25.96
CA GLN A 38 -26.88 11.67 -24.93
C GLN A 38 -28.26 12.02 -25.47
N GLU A 39 -28.34 12.58 -26.67
CA GLU A 39 -29.61 12.94 -27.31
C GLU A 39 -30.43 11.69 -27.67
N ILE A 40 -29.77 10.66 -28.22
CA ILE A 40 -30.38 9.35 -28.51
C ILE A 40 -30.91 8.72 -27.22
N GLU A 41 -30.17 8.80 -26.11
CA GLU A 41 -30.63 8.28 -24.81
C GLU A 41 -31.84 9.05 -24.29
N THR A 42 -31.80 10.37 -24.40
CA THR A 42 -32.85 11.28 -23.90
C THR A 42 -34.17 11.09 -24.65
N ARG A 43 -34.12 11.00 -25.98
CA ARG A 43 -35.30 10.72 -26.83
C ARG A 43 -35.69 9.25 -26.86
N LYS A 44 -34.85 8.36 -26.33
CA LYS A 44 -35.03 6.90 -26.37
C LYS A 44 -35.18 6.34 -27.81
N LEU A 45 -34.52 6.94 -28.81
CA LEU A 45 -34.65 6.53 -30.21
C LEU A 45 -34.25 5.07 -30.46
N TYR A 46 -33.37 4.52 -29.61
CA TYR A 46 -33.01 3.10 -29.67
C TYR A 46 -34.22 2.18 -29.44
N LEU A 47 -35.22 2.59 -28.66
CA LEU A 47 -36.46 1.81 -28.47
C LEU A 47 -37.33 1.85 -29.73
N GLU A 48 -37.44 3.01 -30.38
CA GLU A 48 -38.18 3.17 -31.64
C GLU A 48 -37.58 2.32 -32.76
N LEU A 49 -36.25 2.16 -32.74
CA LEU A 49 -35.50 1.29 -33.64
C LEU A 49 -35.51 -0.21 -33.22
N GLY A 50 -36.24 -0.58 -32.16
CA GLY A 50 -36.42 -1.97 -31.74
C GLY A 50 -35.31 -2.55 -30.86
N TYR A 51 -34.40 -1.74 -30.33
CA TYR A 51 -33.33 -2.18 -29.43
C TYR A 51 -33.74 -2.06 -27.96
N GLY A 52 -33.63 -3.14 -27.20
CA GLY A 52 -34.01 -3.15 -25.76
C GLY A 52 -33.12 -2.30 -24.85
N SER A 53 -32.02 -1.72 -25.34
CA SER A 53 -31.18 -0.78 -24.59
C SER A 53 -30.28 0.02 -25.52
N LEU A 54 -29.78 1.17 -25.04
CA LEU A 54 -28.75 1.95 -25.74
C LEU A 54 -27.48 1.12 -25.99
N PHE A 55 -27.14 0.20 -25.08
CA PHE A 55 -26.01 -0.72 -25.25
C PHE A 55 -26.22 -1.64 -26.44
N LEU A 56 -27.40 -2.26 -26.54
CA LEU A 56 -27.71 -3.16 -27.65
C LEU A 56 -27.71 -2.42 -29.00
N PHE A 57 -28.25 -1.20 -29.02
CA PHE A 57 -28.17 -0.31 -30.18
C PHE A 57 -26.73 0.01 -30.57
N ALA A 58 -25.89 0.40 -29.61
CA ALA A 58 -24.49 0.73 -29.90
C ALA A 58 -23.69 -0.47 -30.44
N VAL A 59 -23.97 -1.68 -29.96
CA VAL A 59 -23.28 -2.90 -30.42
C VAL A 59 -23.81 -3.37 -31.77
N LYS A 60 -25.14 -3.45 -31.94
CA LYS A 60 -25.75 -4.05 -33.12
C LYS A 60 -25.89 -3.09 -34.31
N GLU A 61 -26.30 -1.85 -34.07
CA GLU A 61 -26.50 -0.84 -35.12
C GLU A 61 -25.21 -0.10 -35.45
N LEU A 62 -24.50 0.39 -34.43
CA LEU A 62 -23.30 1.21 -34.63
C LEU A 62 -22.00 0.39 -34.74
N GLY A 63 -22.07 -0.94 -34.58
CA GLY A 63 -20.94 -1.86 -34.76
C GLY A 63 -19.85 -1.77 -33.69
N TYR A 64 -20.11 -1.18 -32.52
CA TYR A 64 -19.13 -1.13 -31.45
C TYR A 64 -18.94 -2.50 -30.79
N LYS A 65 -17.69 -2.85 -30.47
CA LYS A 65 -17.43 -3.93 -29.50
C LYS A 65 -18.00 -3.56 -28.13
N GLU A 66 -18.46 -4.56 -27.39
CA GLU A 66 -19.11 -4.40 -26.08
C GLU A 66 -18.34 -3.46 -25.13
N ALA A 67 -17.05 -3.71 -24.91
CA ALA A 67 -16.23 -2.87 -24.05
C ALA A 67 -16.11 -1.41 -24.54
N SER A 68 -16.14 -1.20 -25.86
CA SER A 68 -16.07 0.12 -26.49
C SER A 68 -17.41 0.87 -26.38
N ALA A 69 -18.52 0.14 -26.54
CA ALA A 69 -19.89 0.65 -26.37
C ALA A 69 -20.11 1.07 -24.91
N GLN A 70 -19.74 0.21 -23.96
CA GLN A 70 -19.91 0.48 -22.53
C GLN A 70 -19.16 1.74 -22.09
N ARG A 71 -17.89 1.90 -22.49
CA ARG A 71 -17.11 3.11 -22.16
C ARG A 71 -17.73 4.38 -22.70
N ARG A 72 -18.29 4.36 -23.92
CA ARG A 72 -18.99 5.52 -24.52
C ARG A 72 -20.26 5.86 -23.76
N ILE A 73 -21.05 4.86 -23.37
CA ILE A 73 -22.28 5.07 -22.61
C ILE A 73 -21.95 5.65 -21.22
N GLU A 74 -20.96 5.10 -20.52
CA GLU A 74 -20.51 5.61 -19.23
C GLU A 74 -19.95 7.04 -19.35
N ALA A 75 -19.10 7.29 -20.35
CA ALA A 75 -18.55 8.61 -20.59
C ALA A 75 -19.62 9.66 -20.89
N MET A 76 -20.60 9.31 -21.74
CA MET A 76 -21.74 10.16 -22.03
C MET A 76 -22.56 10.44 -20.77
N ARG A 77 -22.82 9.43 -19.94
CA ARG A 77 -23.58 9.61 -18.68
C ARG A 77 -22.84 10.50 -17.69
N PHE A 78 -21.51 10.42 -17.63
CA PHE A 78 -20.71 11.35 -16.85
C PHE A 78 -20.84 12.78 -17.38
N LEU A 79 -20.72 12.99 -18.69
CA LEU A 79 -20.88 14.32 -19.31
C LEU A 79 -22.28 14.91 -19.11
N LYS A 80 -23.32 14.06 -19.13
CA LYS A 80 -24.69 14.49 -18.81
C LYS A 80 -24.81 15.01 -17.36
N LYS A 81 -24.11 14.36 -16.43
CA LYS A 81 -24.10 14.77 -15.02
C LYS A 81 -23.20 15.97 -14.77
N THR A 82 -22.06 16.04 -15.44
CA THR A 82 -20.99 17.03 -15.26
C THR A 82 -20.58 17.60 -16.63
N PRO A 83 -21.33 18.57 -17.17
CA PRO A 83 -21.09 19.16 -18.49
C PRO A 83 -19.74 19.89 -18.61
N GLU A 84 -19.17 20.33 -17.49
CA GLU A 84 -17.88 21.03 -17.41
C GLU A 84 -16.70 20.19 -17.92
N ALA A 85 -16.85 18.86 -17.95
CA ALA A 85 -15.85 17.96 -18.51
C ALA A 85 -15.78 18.01 -20.04
N ARG A 86 -16.84 18.46 -20.74
CA ARG A 86 -16.88 18.49 -22.22
C ARG A 86 -15.72 19.27 -22.86
N PRO A 87 -15.43 20.53 -22.49
CA PRO A 87 -14.31 21.27 -23.08
C PRO A 87 -12.96 20.58 -22.84
N MET A 88 -12.82 19.82 -21.75
CA MET A 88 -11.59 19.07 -21.44
C MET A 88 -11.41 17.88 -22.40
N VAL A 89 -12.51 17.23 -22.79
CA VAL A 89 -12.50 16.18 -23.83
C VAL A 89 -12.10 16.78 -25.18
N GLU A 90 -12.70 17.90 -25.57
CA GLU A 90 -12.42 18.56 -26.85
C GLU A 90 -10.97 19.04 -26.95
N LYS A 91 -10.37 19.47 -25.83
CA LYS A 91 -8.94 19.82 -25.74
C LYS A 91 -8.00 18.62 -25.68
N GLY A 92 -8.52 17.41 -25.43
CA GLY A 92 -7.72 16.19 -25.26
C GLY A 92 -7.08 16.04 -23.87
N GLU A 93 -7.50 16.84 -22.89
CA GLU A 93 -7.05 16.73 -21.49
C GLU A 93 -7.67 15.52 -20.80
N LEU A 94 -8.85 15.10 -21.26
CA LEU A 94 -9.59 13.96 -20.71
C LEU A 94 -9.96 12.97 -21.82
N ASN A 95 -9.54 11.71 -21.65
CA ASN A 95 -9.84 10.65 -22.61
C ASN A 95 -11.07 9.83 -22.21
N LEU A 96 -11.55 9.00 -23.15
CA LEU A 96 -12.72 8.14 -22.99
C LEU A 96 -12.62 7.19 -21.78
N SER A 97 -11.43 6.65 -21.51
CA SER A 97 -11.20 5.71 -20.41
C SER A 97 -11.32 6.41 -19.04
N ASN A 98 -10.82 7.64 -18.93
CA ASN A 98 -10.91 8.43 -17.69
C ASN A 98 -12.36 8.82 -17.39
N LEU A 99 -13.13 9.21 -18.41
CA LEU A 99 -14.57 9.49 -18.26
C LEU A 99 -15.37 8.28 -17.79
N SER A 100 -15.16 7.11 -18.41
CA SER A 100 -15.82 5.86 -18.02
C SER A 100 -15.44 5.46 -16.59
N LEU A 101 -14.17 5.63 -16.21
CA LEU A 101 -13.72 5.39 -14.84
C LEU A 101 -14.38 6.37 -13.84
N LEU A 102 -14.43 7.66 -14.17
CA LEU A 102 -15.08 8.69 -13.37
C LEU A 102 -16.57 8.40 -13.15
N GLU A 103 -17.30 8.00 -14.20
CA GLU A 103 -18.71 7.58 -14.09
C GLU A 103 -18.85 6.46 -13.08
N ARG A 104 -18.06 5.39 -13.27
CA ARG A 104 -18.20 4.16 -12.49
C ARG A 104 -17.91 4.41 -11.02
N VAL A 105 -16.82 5.11 -10.72
CA VAL A 105 -16.42 5.42 -9.35
C VAL A 105 -17.39 6.41 -8.71
N SER A 106 -17.82 7.45 -9.44
CA SER A 106 -18.83 8.41 -8.95
C SER A 106 -20.17 7.73 -8.66
N ARG A 107 -20.58 6.78 -9.50
CA ARG A 107 -21.82 6.01 -9.32
C ARG A 107 -21.72 5.05 -8.12
N GLU A 108 -20.60 4.35 -7.98
CA GLU A 108 -20.31 3.49 -6.83
C GLU A 108 -20.34 4.27 -5.50
N ALA A 109 -19.81 5.51 -5.51
CA ALA A 109 -19.83 6.41 -4.36
C ALA A 109 -21.15 7.13 -4.12
N GLN A 110 -22.16 6.98 -4.99
CA GLN A 110 -23.38 7.81 -4.99
C GLN A 110 -23.06 9.32 -4.93
N ALA A 111 -22.01 9.73 -5.65
CA ALA A 111 -21.45 11.07 -5.55
C ALA A 111 -22.46 12.15 -5.98
N THR A 112 -22.42 13.31 -5.34
CA THR A 112 -23.15 14.51 -5.80
C THR A 112 -22.48 15.12 -7.03
N HIS A 113 -23.15 16.08 -7.68
CA HIS A 113 -22.56 16.83 -8.80
C HIS A 113 -21.22 17.49 -8.39
N ALA A 114 -21.22 18.20 -7.26
CA ALA A 114 -20.03 18.90 -6.75
C ALA A 114 -18.85 17.95 -6.50
N GLN A 115 -19.12 16.74 -5.98
CA GLN A 115 -18.07 15.74 -5.77
C GLN A 115 -17.54 15.18 -7.10
N SER A 116 -18.39 15.03 -8.13
CA SER A 116 -17.96 14.63 -9.48
C SER A 116 -17.09 15.71 -10.14
N VAL A 117 -17.40 16.99 -9.96
CA VAL A 117 -16.56 18.12 -10.43
C VAL A 117 -15.22 18.15 -9.69
N ALA A 118 -15.22 17.94 -8.37
CA ALA A 118 -13.98 17.89 -7.59
C ALA A 118 -13.09 16.71 -8.02
N ALA A 119 -13.69 15.54 -8.26
CA ALA A 119 -12.99 14.37 -8.77
C ALA A 119 -12.42 14.56 -10.19
N LEU A 120 -13.12 15.33 -11.04
CA LEU A 120 -12.65 15.71 -12.36
C LEU A 120 -11.37 16.56 -12.29
N ASN A 121 -11.37 17.60 -11.46
CA ASN A 121 -10.21 18.49 -11.28
C ASN A 121 -8.99 17.75 -10.73
N LEU A 122 -9.21 16.75 -9.87
CA LEU A 122 -8.14 15.94 -9.28
C LEU A 122 -7.35 15.10 -10.32
N ILE A 123 -7.94 14.79 -11.47
CA ILE A 123 -7.28 14.01 -12.53
C ILE A 123 -6.60 14.91 -13.56
N GLN A 124 -7.02 16.17 -13.69
CA GLN A 124 -6.48 17.10 -14.67
C GLN A 124 -4.98 17.38 -14.47
N GLU A 125 -4.51 17.31 -13.23
CA GLU A 125 -3.18 17.80 -12.85
C GLU A 125 -2.00 16.89 -13.24
N GLU A 126 -2.22 15.61 -13.57
CA GLU A 126 -1.10 14.68 -13.83
C GLU A 126 -1.36 13.62 -14.92
N GLN A 127 -0.43 13.48 -15.87
CA GLN A 127 -0.37 12.34 -16.79
C GLN A 127 0.03 11.07 -16.03
N THR A 128 -0.94 10.42 -15.42
CA THR A 128 -0.76 9.21 -14.61
C THR A 128 -1.39 8.00 -15.27
N SER A 129 -0.92 6.81 -14.89
CA SER A 129 -1.49 5.56 -15.38
C SER A 129 -2.96 5.43 -14.95
N VAL A 130 -3.76 4.68 -15.72
CA VAL A 130 -5.19 4.43 -15.39
C VAL A 130 -5.36 3.85 -13.98
N ALA A 131 -4.40 3.05 -13.51
CA ALA A 131 -4.42 2.46 -12.17
C ALA A 131 -4.18 3.48 -11.06
N GLU A 132 -3.28 4.43 -11.25
CA GLU A 132 -3.03 5.53 -10.31
C GLU A 132 -4.23 6.46 -10.23
N VAL A 133 -4.82 6.80 -11.37
CA VAL A 133 -6.07 7.58 -11.45
C VAL A 133 -7.19 6.87 -10.68
N GLU A 134 -7.38 5.56 -10.87
CA GLU A 134 -8.41 4.81 -10.15
C GLU A 134 -8.14 4.79 -8.63
N ASN A 135 -6.89 4.62 -8.20
CA ASN A 135 -6.55 4.63 -6.76
C ASN A 135 -6.80 6.01 -6.13
N LYS A 136 -6.42 7.09 -6.81
CA LYS A 136 -6.64 8.47 -6.35
C LYS A 136 -8.14 8.77 -6.21
N LEU A 137 -8.93 8.44 -7.23
CA LEU A 137 -10.39 8.60 -7.18
C LEU A 137 -11.02 7.79 -6.04
N ARG A 138 -10.66 6.52 -5.90
CA ARG A 138 -11.18 5.68 -4.81
C ARG A 138 -10.78 6.23 -3.44
N GLY A 139 -9.57 6.76 -3.30
CA GLY A 139 -9.12 7.45 -2.09
C GLY A 139 -9.95 8.69 -1.77
N TYR A 140 -10.23 9.54 -2.77
CA TYR A 140 -11.08 10.73 -2.63
C TYR A 140 -12.49 10.37 -2.16
N PHE A 141 -13.12 9.37 -2.78
CA PHE A 141 -14.46 8.91 -2.42
C PHE A 141 -14.50 7.99 -1.19
N LYS A 142 -13.35 7.69 -0.57
CA LYS A 142 -13.22 6.71 0.54
C LYS A 142 -13.84 5.35 0.21
N LEU A 143 -13.73 4.95 -1.06
CA LEU A 143 -14.19 3.64 -1.52
C LEU A 143 -13.13 2.58 -1.22
N GLU A 144 -13.59 1.36 -0.95
CA GLU A 144 -12.68 0.23 -0.87
C GLU A 144 -11.92 0.09 -2.21
N SER A 145 -10.59 0.01 -2.12
CA SER A 145 -9.74 -0.31 -3.27
C SER A 145 -10.19 -1.64 -3.85
N LYS A 146 -10.26 -1.76 -5.18
CA LYS A 146 -10.56 -3.05 -5.80
C LYS A 146 -9.61 -4.12 -5.29
N LYS A 147 -10.17 -5.26 -4.89
CA LYS A 147 -9.40 -6.46 -4.56
C LYS A 147 -8.55 -6.81 -5.78
N ARG A 148 -7.23 -6.87 -5.60
CA ARG A 148 -6.32 -7.35 -6.64
C ARG A 148 -6.40 -8.88 -6.67
N VAL A 149 -6.56 -9.43 -7.86
CA VAL A 149 -6.51 -10.89 -8.07
C VAL A 149 -5.09 -11.22 -8.51
N VAL A 150 -4.37 -11.96 -7.66
CA VAL A 150 -3.07 -12.54 -8.00
C VAL A 150 -3.31 -14.01 -8.30
N LYS A 151 -3.00 -14.44 -9.52
CA LYS A 151 -2.98 -15.87 -9.88
C LYS A 151 -1.56 -16.38 -9.61
N ILE A 152 -1.44 -17.34 -8.71
CA ILE A 152 -0.16 -17.95 -8.34
C ILE A 152 -0.22 -19.40 -8.79
N GLU A 153 0.66 -19.76 -9.73
CA GLU A 153 0.89 -21.16 -10.09
C GLU A 153 1.89 -21.74 -9.09
N MET A 154 1.56 -22.90 -8.51
CA MET A 154 2.34 -23.55 -7.45
C MET A 154 2.46 -25.03 -7.81
N ASP A 155 3.63 -25.62 -7.53
CA ASP A 155 3.78 -27.07 -7.55
C ASP A 155 3.10 -27.73 -6.34
N GLU A 156 2.94 -29.05 -6.38
CA GLU A 156 2.24 -29.80 -5.34
C GLU A 156 2.91 -29.63 -3.96
N GLU A 157 4.24 -29.63 -3.94
CA GLU A 157 5.04 -29.47 -2.72
C GLU A 157 4.78 -28.11 -2.05
N THR A 158 4.79 -27.02 -2.82
CA THR A 158 4.51 -25.67 -2.32
C THR A 158 3.04 -25.53 -1.92
N TYR A 159 2.11 -26.17 -2.64
CA TYR A 159 0.69 -26.14 -2.30
C TYR A 159 0.40 -26.83 -0.95
N GLN A 160 1.01 -27.99 -0.68
CA GLN A 160 0.87 -28.67 0.60
C GLN A 160 1.46 -27.84 1.75
N LEU A 161 2.62 -27.21 1.52
CA LEU A 161 3.22 -26.30 2.49
C LEU A 161 2.31 -25.09 2.77
N TRP A 162 1.66 -24.56 1.75
CA TRP A 162 0.68 -23.47 1.87
C TRP A 162 -0.52 -23.87 2.74
N LEU A 163 -1.12 -25.03 2.50
CA LEU A 163 -2.26 -25.53 3.28
C LEU A 163 -1.91 -25.70 4.76
N ALA A 164 -0.75 -26.31 5.06
CA ALA A 164 -0.28 -26.46 6.43
C ALA A 164 -0.03 -25.10 7.11
N THR A 165 0.52 -24.13 6.37
CA THR A 165 0.77 -22.77 6.88
C THR A 165 -0.54 -22.03 7.15
N LYS A 166 -1.50 -22.12 6.22
CA LYS A 166 -2.84 -21.53 6.36
C LYS A 166 -3.58 -22.06 7.58
N ALA A 167 -3.52 -23.38 7.80
CA ALA A 167 -4.10 -24.01 8.99
C ALA A 167 -3.48 -23.49 10.29
N LYS A 168 -2.14 -23.33 10.34
CA LYS A 168 -1.45 -22.75 11.50
C LYS A 168 -1.83 -21.29 11.78
N LEU A 169 -2.12 -20.52 10.73
CA LEU A 169 -2.53 -19.10 10.86
C LEU A 169 -4.00 -18.91 11.24
N GLY A 170 -4.82 -19.97 11.17
CA GLY A 170 -6.24 -19.95 11.52
C GLY A 170 -7.11 -19.08 10.60
N GLU A 171 -6.70 -18.90 9.34
CA GLU A 171 -7.41 -18.06 8.38
C GLU A 171 -8.09 -18.88 7.29
N ALA A 172 -9.39 -18.65 7.06
CA ALA A 172 -10.14 -19.34 6.01
C ALA A 172 -9.81 -18.84 4.60
N LYS A 173 -9.48 -17.54 4.46
CA LYS A 173 -9.20 -16.89 3.16
C LYS A 173 -7.70 -16.79 2.92
N ASP A 174 -7.27 -17.13 1.71
CA ASP A 174 -5.84 -17.09 1.36
C ASP A 174 -5.25 -15.68 1.49
N ALA A 175 -6.00 -14.66 1.05
CA ALA A 175 -5.59 -13.27 1.21
C ALA A 175 -5.32 -12.86 2.67
N SER A 176 -6.12 -13.36 3.63
CA SER A 176 -5.92 -13.09 5.05
C SER A 176 -4.69 -13.80 5.60
N ALA A 177 -4.46 -15.06 5.19
CA ALA A 177 -3.28 -15.82 5.55
C ALA A 177 -2.00 -15.16 5.00
N ILE A 178 -2.00 -14.73 3.73
CA ILE A 178 -0.89 -14.00 3.12
C ILE A 178 -0.62 -12.70 3.88
N LYS A 179 -1.67 -11.93 4.23
CA LYS A 179 -1.53 -10.70 5.02
C LYS A 179 -0.80 -10.95 6.35
N LYS A 180 -1.25 -11.95 7.13
CA LYS A 180 -0.59 -12.31 8.40
C LYS A 180 0.86 -12.73 8.19
N LEU A 181 1.14 -13.49 7.13
CA LEU A 181 2.50 -13.90 6.78
C LEU A 181 3.37 -12.68 6.50
N CYS A 182 2.93 -11.75 5.64
CA CYS A 182 3.66 -10.52 5.35
C CYS A 182 3.87 -9.66 6.62
N GLU A 183 2.84 -9.50 7.45
CA GLU A 183 2.93 -8.75 8.72
C GLU A 183 3.91 -9.39 9.72
N SER A 184 4.09 -10.71 9.67
CA SER A 184 5.06 -11.42 10.52
C SER A 184 6.52 -11.16 10.12
N GLN A 185 6.77 -10.79 8.87
CA GLN A 185 8.12 -10.49 8.36
C GLN A 185 8.54 -9.03 8.61
N VAL A 186 7.60 -8.15 8.97
CA VAL A 186 7.92 -6.76 9.30
C VAL A 186 8.54 -6.72 10.70
N GLU A 187 9.83 -6.37 10.79
CA GLU A 187 10.51 -6.17 12.07
C GLU A 187 9.76 -5.14 12.92
N ARG A 188 9.17 -5.60 14.02
CA ARG A 188 8.52 -4.71 14.98
C ARG A 188 9.61 -4.08 15.85
N PRO A 189 9.73 -2.74 15.90
CA PRO A 189 10.68 -2.10 16.80
C PRO A 189 10.35 -2.51 18.24
N GLN A 190 11.30 -3.16 18.92
CA GLN A 190 11.14 -3.51 20.32
C GLN A 190 11.01 -2.21 21.12
N LYS A 191 9.90 -2.04 21.85
CA LYS A 191 9.76 -0.93 22.79
C LYS A 191 10.90 -1.04 23.81
N LYS A 192 11.81 -0.06 23.84
CA LYS A 192 12.81 0.08 24.91
C LYS A 192 12.04 0.22 26.22
N VAL A 193 11.98 -0.85 27.00
CA VAL A 193 11.32 -0.82 28.32
C VAL A 193 12.17 0.07 29.22
N ARG A 194 11.68 1.28 29.53
CA ARG A 194 12.31 2.18 30.49
C ARG A 194 12.04 1.64 31.90
N GLN A 195 12.97 0.86 32.43
CA GLN A 195 12.94 0.53 33.85
C GLN A 195 13.36 1.76 34.67
N ALA A 196 12.63 2.05 35.74
CA ALA A 196 13.02 3.09 36.69
C ALA A 196 14.34 2.72 37.37
N ALA A 197 15.29 3.66 37.37
CA ALA A 197 16.65 3.46 37.90
C ALA A 197 16.70 3.16 39.42
N THR A 198 15.59 3.33 40.12
CA THR A 198 15.43 3.14 41.58
C THR A 198 14.98 1.74 41.97
N THR A 199 14.74 0.83 41.02
CA THR A 199 14.34 -0.55 41.34
C THR A 199 15.54 -1.40 41.72
N ARG A 200 15.49 -2.18 42.81
CA ARG A 200 16.63 -3.00 43.27
C ARG A 200 17.01 -4.14 42.32
N THR A 201 16.11 -4.58 41.45
CA THR A 201 16.32 -5.78 40.60
C THR A 201 16.29 -5.39 39.13
N ALA A 202 17.22 -5.89 38.31
CA ALA A 202 17.15 -5.70 36.86
C ALA A 202 15.93 -6.42 36.26
N GLY A 203 15.11 -5.67 35.51
CA GLY A 203 13.94 -6.18 34.80
C GLY A 203 14.33 -7.13 33.67
N VAL A 204 13.34 -7.84 33.13
CA VAL A 204 13.56 -8.93 32.16
C VAL A 204 14.34 -8.47 30.92
N VAL A 205 14.03 -7.29 30.39
CA VAL A 205 14.70 -6.72 29.21
C VAL A 205 16.15 -6.36 29.51
N LEU A 206 16.38 -5.56 30.57
CA LEU A 206 17.73 -5.16 30.99
C LEU A 206 18.60 -6.38 31.32
N ARG A 207 18.06 -7.37 32.02
CA ARG A 207 18.76 -8.62 32.34
C ARG A 207 19.16 -9.39 31.07
N ARG A 208 18.27 -9.49 30.09
CA ARG A 208 18.55 -10.15 28.81
C ARG A 208 19.66 -9.42 28.03
N GLU A 209 19.61 -8.09 27.99
CA GLU A 209 20.64 -7.27 27.34
C GLU A 209 22.01 -7.44 28.00
N LEU A 210 22.07 -7.40 29.34
CA LEU A 210 23.31 -7.60 30.10
C LEU A 210 23.91 -8.99 29.87
N LEU A 211 23.07 -10.05 29.86
CA LEU A 211 23.53 -11.41 29.57
C LEU A 211 24.07 -11.55 28.14
N LYS A 212 23.41 -10.91 27.16
CA LYS A 212 23.86 -10.88 25.77
C LYS A 212 25.21 -10.15 25.64
N GLN A 213 25.35 -8.98 26.26
CA GLN A 213 26.61 -8.21 26.30
C GLN A 213 27.74 -8.96 26.99
N ALA A 214 27.42 -9.72 28.04
CA ALA A 214 28.39 -10.56 28.74
C ALA A 214 28.78 -11.84 27.97
N GLY A 215 28.17 -12.11 26.81
CA GLY A 215 28.40 -13.34 26.06
C GLY A 215 27.93 -14.59 26.82
N HIS A 216 26.95 -14.43 27.72
CA HIS A 216 26.49 -15.48 28.64
C HIS A 216 27.64 -16.11 29.46
N GLN A 217 28.58 -15.28 29.92
CA GLN A 217 29.73 -15.69 30.72
C GLN A 217 30.00 -14.68 31.84
N CYS A 218 30.40 -15.16 33.01
CA CYS A 218 30.78 -14.32 34.15
C CYS A 218 31.81 -13.24 33.75
N GLN A 219 31.61 -12.01 34.20
CA GLN A 219 32.48 -10.86 33.91
C GLN A 219 33.56 -10.63 34.99
N TYR A 220 33.61 -11.46 36.02
CA TYR A 220 34.65 -11.36 37.04
C TYR A 220 36.03 -11.64 36.44
N VAL A 221 37.00 -10.78 36.76
CA VAL A 221 38.41 -10.94 36.42
C VAL A 221 39.18 -11.08 37.72
N GLY A 222 39.88 -12.20 37.89
CA GLY A 222 40.69 -12.46 39.08
C GLY A 222 41.98 -11.62 39.11
N GLN A 223 42.71 -11.67 40.23
CA GLN A 223 44.00 -10.97 40.39
C GLN A 223 45.02 -11.35 39.31
N ASN A 224 44.90 -12.55 38.76
CA ASN A 224 45.77 -13.09 37.71
C ASN A 224 45.38 -12.59 36.30
N GLY A 225 44.46 -11.62 36.18
CA GLY A 225 43.97 -11.07 34.91
C GLY A 225 43.07 -12.00 34.10
N ARG A 226 42.80 -13.21 34.59
CA ARG A 226 41.94 -14.19 33.90
C ARG A 226 40.46 -13.96 34.22
N ARG A 227 39.63 -13.93 33.17
CA ARG A 227 38.18 -13.85 33.27
C ARG A 227 37.60 -15.22 33.62
N CYS A 228 36.61 -15.26 34.51
CA CYS A 228 35.91 -16.49 34.87
C CYS A 228 35.21 -17.13 33.65
N GLU A 229 35.39 -18.44 33.48
CA GLU A 229 34.81 -19.22 32.37
C GLU A 229 33.40 -19.74 32.64
N ASN A 230 32.85 -19.52 33.83
CA ASN A 230 31.53 -20.03 34.20
C ASN A 230 30.42 -19.33 33.38
N ARG A 231 29.55 -20.14 32.78
CA ARG A 231 28.40 -19.75 31.96
C ARG A 231 27.04 -20.05 32.62
N HIS A 232 27.06 -20.72 33.78
CA HIS A 232 25.86 -21.15 34.49
C HIS A 232 25.57 -20.27 35.70
N PHE A 233 24.29 -20.26 36.12
CA PHE A 233 23.80 -19.53 37.30
C PHE A 233 24.26 -18.06 37.36
N LEU A 234 24.17 -17.38 36.21
CA LEU A 234 24.55 -15.99 36.06
C LEU A 234 23.52 -15.05 36.70
N GLN A 235 24.00 -14.08 37.44
CA GLN A 235 23.25 -13.09 38.20
C GLN A 235 23.64 -11.69 37.71
N ALA A 236 22.64 -10.83 37.52
CA ALA A 236 22.86 -9.42 37.22
C ALA A 236 22.98 -8.69 38.55
N ASP A 237 24.18 -8.16 38.83
CA ASP A 237 24.56 -7.52 40.08
C ASP A 237 24.98 -6.06 39.83
N HIS A 238 24.88 -5.20 40.83
CA HIS A 238 25.31 -3.81 40.74
C HIS A 238 26.81 -3.69 41.04
N LYS A 239 27.54 -2.93 40.22
CA LYS A 239 28.94 -2.56 40.48
C LYS A 239 29.04 -1.72 41.74
N VAL A 240 28.21 -0.68 41.83
CA VAL A 240 27.93 0.06 43.06
C VAL A 240 26.64 -0.50 43.65
N PRO A 241 26.68 -1.20 44.80
CA PRO A 241 25.51 -1.80 45.41
C PRO A 241 24.35 -0.83 45.57
N TYR A 242 23.14 -1.35 45.43
CA TYR A 242 21.91 -0.57 45.54
C TYR A 242 21.79 0.19 46.88
N PHE A 243 22.19 -0.45 47.99
CA PHE A 243 22.12 0.15 49.33
C PHE A 243 23.12 1.30 49.54
N LEU A 244 24.14 1.43 48.68
CA LEU A 244 25.06 2.58 48.65
C LEU A 244 24.58 3.68 47.67
N GLY A 245 23.32 3.63 47.24
CA GLY A 245 22.75 4.56 46.26
C GLY A 245 22.99 4.16 44.80
N GLY A 246 23.47 2.94 44.54
CA GLY A 246 23.68 2.40 43.20
C GLY A 246 22.39 2.30 42.39
N LYS A 247 22.36 2.96 41.23
CA LYS A 247 21.20 2.94 40.32
C LYS A 247 21.18 1.68 39.45
N THR A 248 20.00 1.18 39.13
CA THR A 248 19.80 0.04 38.20
C THR A 248 19.79 0.53 36.76
N VAL A 249 20.99 0.84 36.27
CA VAL A 249 21.23 1.32 34.90
C VAL A 249 22.32 0.45 34.25
N PRO A 250 22.28 0.22 32.92
CA PRO A 250 23.23 -0.67 32.24
C PRO A 250 24.70 -0.43 32.62
N GLN A 251 25.10 0.82 32.83
CA GLN A 251 26.46 1.21 33.18
C GLN A 251 26.91 0.70 34.57
N ASN A 252 25.98 0.67 35.53
CA ASN A 252 26.21 0.24 36.91
C ASN A 252 25.88 -1.25 37.13
N MET A 253 25.44 -1.98 36.11
CA MET A 253 25.19 -3.41 36.22
C MET A 253 26.36 -4.23 35.66
N ARG A 254 26.51 -5.46 36.15
CA ARG A 254 27.46 -6.48 35.69
C ARG A 254 26.83 -7.86 35.80
N VAL A 255 27.40 -8.83 35.10
CA VAL A 255 26.97 -10.24 35.14
C VAL A 255 28.03 -11.09 35.84
N LEU A 256 27.66 -11.70 36.96
CA LEU A 256 28.53 -12.57 37.76
C LEU A 256 27.90 -13.95 37.93
N CYS A 257 28.68 -15.02 38.06
CA CYS A 257 28.14 -16.28 38.57
C CYS A 257 27.86 -16.16 40.08
N GLN A 258 27.04 -17.05 40.63
CA GLN A 258 26.69 -17.06 42.06
C GLN A 258 27.92 -16.97 42.98
N GLN A 259 28.99 -17.74 42.71
CA GLN A 259 30.21 -17.75 43.52
C GLN A 259 30.92 -16.38 43.51
N HIS A 260 31.12 -15.79 42.33
CA HIS A 260 31.78 -14.49 42.22
C HIS A 260 30.90 -13.35 42.72
N ASN A 261 29.58 -13.50 42.66
CA ASN A 261 28.66 -12.55 43.26
C ASN A 261 28.85 -12.53 44.79
N VAL A 262 28.82 -13.70 45.43
CA VAL A 262 29.07 -13.83 46.89
C VAL A 262 30.44 -13.26 47.27
N HIS A 263 31.49 -13.59 46.51
CA HIS A 263 32.85 -13.06 46.73
C HIS A 263 32.89 -11.52 46.66
N ALA A 264 32.16 -10.90 45.73
CA ALA A 264 32.09 -9.46 45.62
C ALA A 264 31.46 -8.80 46.87
N TYR A 265 30.40 -9.40 47.44
CA TYR A 265 29.80 -8.91 48.69
C TYR A 265 30.68 -9.15 49.92
N GLN A 266 31.40 -10.28 49.98
CA GLN A 266 32.35 -10.58 51.06
C GLN A 266 33.46 -9.53 51.12
N LYS A 267 34.02 -9.16 49.95
CA LYS A 267 35.06 -8.13 49.87
C LYS A 267 34.59 -6.78 50.41
N LEU A 268 33.38 -6.36 50.05
CA LEU A 268 32.79 -5.10 50.55
C LEU A 268 32.60 -5.12 52.08
N LYS A 269 32.28 -6.29 52.65
CA LYS A 269 32.16 -6.49 54.10
C LYS A 269 33.52 -6.41 54.80
N GLU A 270 34.56 -6.99 54.22
CA GLU A 270 35.94 -6.90 54.72
C GLU A 270 36.46 -5.46 54.71
N GLU A 271 36.08 -4.68 53.69
CA GLU A 271 36.38 -3.26 53.55
C GLU A 271 35.55 -2.35 54.49
N LYS A 272 34.69 -2.91 55.36
CA LYS A 272 33.79 -2.21 56.30
C LYS A 272 32.90 -1.15 55.64
N ILE A 273 32.49 -1.39 54.39
CA ILE A 273 31.65 -0.45 53.63
C ILE A 273 30.19 -0.49 54.13
N PHE A 274 29.80 -1.52 54.86
CA PHE A 274 28.53 -1.66 55.57
C PHE A 274 28.64 -2.66 56.73
#